data_AF-A0A9X0YBZ1-F1
#
_entry.id   AF-A0A9X0YBZ1-F1
#
_cell.length_a   1.000
_cell.length_b   1.000
_cell.length_c   1.000
_cell.angle_alpha   90.00
_cell.angle_beta   90.00
_cell.angle_gamma   90.00
#
_symmetry.space_group_name_H-M   'P 1'
#
loop_
_entity.id
_entity.type
_entity.pdbx_description
1 polymer ?
#
loop_
_entity_poly.entity_id
_entity_poly.type
_entity_poly.pdbx_seq_one_letter_code
_entity_poly.pdbx_strand_id
1 'polypeptide(L)'
;MLLQIQPDESLISFVIRTIHINQYSPELSLLDDLSPRSSFDTKQLRKIAGLTGWGGCYGFNRLVHNHTMLAAKHVIKVDQDISYSGPLYASKASRLDMLSSAYCPDCVREDLESQGFSYWRRYTYPKVTVCHKHNTVLLERCHFCERPFSYKGHSLDVMWRGCKGRQLCEAPSTPNLDALALRRVAADRKLTQ
;
A
#
# COMPACT_ATOMS: atom_id res chain seq x y z
N MET A 1 -1.51 12.41 16.21
CA MET A 1 -0.24 12.68 15.51
C MET A 1 -0.30 12.16 14.07
N LEU A 2 -0.07 13.02 13.07
CA LEU A 2 -0.03 12.60 11.66
C LEU A 2 1.31 11.92 11.36
N LEU A 3 1.26 10.67 10.91
CA LEU A 3 2.44 9.87 10.63
C LEU A 3 3.07 10.28 9.29
N GLN A 4 4.35 9.99 9.12
CA GLN A 4 4.99 10.07 7.81
C GLN A 4 4.72 8.79 7.02
N ILE A 5 4.29 8.94 5.77
CA ILE A 5 4.15 7.84 4.81
C ILE A 5 5.53 7.37 4.35
N GLN A 6 5.76 6.04 4.29
CA GLN A 6 7.04 5.51 3.82
C GLN A 6 7.11 5.49 2.29
N PRO A 7 8.31 5.59 1.67
CA PRO A 7 8.46 5.78 0.22
C PRO A 7 7.73 4.76 -0.65
N ASP A 8 7.69 3.49 -0.25
CA ASP A 8 7.04 2.38 -0.95
C ASP A 8 5.78 1.85 -0.22
N GLU A 9 5.33 2.55 0.82
CA GLU A 9 4.11 2.23 1.56
C GLU A 9 2.88 2.47 0.69
N SER A 10 1.94 1.53 0.70
CA SER A 10 0.65 1.71 0.06
C SER A 10 -0.20 2.74 0.83
N LEU A 11 -1.03 3.50 0.13
CA LEU A 11 -1.88 4.51 0.74
C LEU A 11 -2.81 3.93 1.82
N ILE A 12 -3.31 2.71 1.61
CA ILE A 12 -4.15 2.03 2.60
C ILE A 12 -3.36 1.62 3.84
N SER A 13 -2.12 1.16 3.69
CA SER A 13 -1.25 0.86 4.82
C SER A 13 -1.09 2.10 5.68
N PHE A 14 -0.77 3.22 5.03
CA PHE A 14 -0.59 4.49 5.71
C PHE A 14 -1.83 4.89 6.50
N VAL A 15 -3.01 4.83 5.88
CA VAL A 15 -4.27 5.18 6.53
C VAL A 15 -4.58 4.24 7.70
N ILE A 16 -4.47 2.92 7.51
CA ILE A 16 -4.76 1.95 8.58
C ILE A 16 -3.75 2.06 9.71
N ARG A 17 -2.46 2.25 9.40
CA ARG A 17 -1.40 2.46 10.39
C ARG A 17 -1.66 3.73 11.21
N THR A 18 -2.05 4.80 10.54
CA THR A 18 -2.39 6.07 11.18
C THR A 18 -3.59 5.92 12.09
N ILE A 19 -4.65 5.22 11.66
CA ILE A 19 -5.81 4.90 12.49
C ILE A 19 -5.41 4.03 13.69
N HIS A 20 -4.61 2.98 13.46
CA HIS A 20 -4.19 2.04 14.49
C HIS A 20 -3.39 2.73 15.61
N ILE A 21 -2.43 3.58 15.25
CA ILE A 21 -1.59 4.30 16.22
C ILE A 21 -2.38 5.40 16.94
N ASN A 22 -3.28 6.09 16.23
CA ASN A 22 -4.07 7.18 16.80
C ASN A 22 -5.41 6.72 17.40
N GLN A 23 -5.61 5.42 17.66
CA GLN A 23 -6.90 4.88 18.11
C GLN A 23 -7.43 5.50 19.42
N TYR A 24 -6.56 6.12 20.21
CA TYR A 24 -6.90 6.83 21.45
C TYR A 24 -6.68 8.35 21.38
N SER A 25 -6.31 8.88 20.20
CA SER A 25 -6.06 10.29 20.01
C SER A 25 -7.35 11.02 19.58
N PRO A 26 -7.59 12.26 20.08
CA PRO A 26 -8.67 13.11 19.59
C PRO A 26 -8.60 13.41 18.08
N GLU A 27 -7.40 13.36 17.50
CA GLU A 27 -7.17 13.59 16.07
C GLU A 27 -7.72 12.46 15.19
N LEU A 28 -8.14 11.33 15.76
CA LEU A 28 -8.76 10.23 15.02
C LEU A 28 -10.02 10.68 14.28
N SER A 29 -10.76 11.65 14.84
CA SER A 29 -11.94 12.26 14.22
C SER A 29 -11.66 12.87 12.83
N LEU A 30 -10.40 13.26 12.56
CA LEU A 30 -9.97 13.73 11.25
C LEU A 30 -9.93 12.60 10.21
N LEU A 31 -9.99 11.34 10.62
CA LEU A 31 -9.84 10.15 9.79
C LEU A 31 -11.15 9.33 9.69
N ASP A 32 -12.26 9.80 10.28
CA ASP A 32 -13.52 9.05 10.33
C ASP A 32 -14.04 8.66 8.93
N ASP A 33 -13.96 9.60 7.98
CA ASP A 33 -14.32 9.39 6.58
C ASP A 33 -13.27 8.57 5.80
N LEU A 34 -12.09 8.35 6.37
CA LEU A 34 -10.99 7.54 5.81
C LEU A 34 -11.00 6.10 6.33
N SER A 35 -12.01 5.72 7.11
CA SER A 35 -12.24 4.35 7.57
C SER A 35 -11.91 3.33 6.47
N PRO A 36 -11.18 2.24 6.77
CA PRO A 36 -10.60 1.36 5.77
C PRO A 36 -11.67 0.79 4.85
N ARG A 37 -11.76 1.38 3.66
CA ARG A 37 -12.60 0.94 2.55
C ARG A 37 -11.70 0.31 1.51
N SER A 38 -12.31 -0.48 0.64
CA SER A 38 -11.62 -1.04 -0.52
C SER A 38 -11.21 0.02 -1.55
N SER A 39 -11.48 1.31 -1.35
CA SER A 39 -11.09 2.39 -2.25
C SER A 39 -11.24 3.78 -1.61
N PHE A 40 -10.46 4.76 -2.08
CA PHE A 40 -10.62 6.19 -1.77
C PHE A 40 -11.14 6.97 -2.99
N ASP A 41 -12.08 7.89 -2.78
CA ASP A 41 -12.52 8.86 -3.77
C ASP A 41 -11.59 10.10 -3.82
N THR A 42 -11.79 10.97 -4.81
CA THR A 42 -10.95 12.17 -5.00
C THR A 42 -10.99 13.11 -3.80
N LYS A 43 -12.11 13.22 -3.07
CA LYS A 43 -12.24 14.08 -1.89
C LYS A 43 -11.39 13.53 -0.74
N GLN A 44 -11.47 12.23 -0.51
CA GLN A 44 -10.66 11.50 0.48
C GLN A 44 -9.16 11.59 0.12
N LEU A 45 -8.79 11.40 -1.15
CA LEU A 45 -7.40 11.53 -1.60
C LEU A 45 -6.86 12.95 -1.38
N ARG A 46 -7.63 13.99 -1.71
CA ARG A 46 -7.25 15.39 -1.44
C ARG A 46 -7.11 15.66 0.06
N LYS A 47 -7.98 15.07 0.88
CA LYS A 47 -7.88 15.17 2.34
C LYS A 47 -6.60 14.54 2.86
N ILE A 48 -6.27 13.31 2.43
CA ILE A 48 -5.02 12.63 2.80
C ILE A 48 -3.80 13.44 2.34
N ALA A 49 -3.84 13.98 1.13
CA ALA A 49 -2.78 14.84 0.60
C ALA A 49 -2.57 16.09 1.47
N GLY A 50 -3.65 16.75 1.90
CA GLY A 50 -3.59 17.88 2.84
C GLY A 50 -3.00 17.48 4.19
N LEU A 51 -3.43 16.36 4.77
CA LEU A 51 -2.94 15.85 6.06
C LEU A 51 -1.45 15.45 6.03
N THR A 52 -0.94 15.00 4.88
CA THR A 52 0.47 14.63 4.70
C THR A 52 1.35 15.80 4.29
N GLY A 53 0.80 17.03 4.22
CA GLY A 53 1.53 18.21 3.75
C GLY A 53 1.77 18.21 2.23
N TRP A 54 1.15 17.29 1.49
CA TRP A 54 1.25 17.13 0.04
C TRP A 54 0.06 17.77 -0.67
N GLY A 55 -0.36 18.95 -0.20
CA GLY A 55 -1.41 19.73 -0.84
C GLY A 55 -1.06 20.20 -2.26
N GLY A 56 -2.04 20.83 -2.93
CA GLY A 56 -1.87 21.33 -4.29
C GLY A 56 -1.76 20.24 -5.35
N CYS A 57 -1.57 20.64 -6.61
CA CYS A 57 -1.54 19.70 -7.74
C CYS A 57 -0.32 18.77 -7.69
N TYR A 58 0.86 19.32 -7.39
CA TYR A 58 2.10 18.55 -7.36
C TYR A 58 2.11 17.49 -6.26
N GLY A 59 1.79 17.88 -5.02
CA GLY A 59 1.75 16.96 -3.88
C GLY A 59 0.67 15.89 -4.04
N PHE A 60 -0.51 16.26 -4.54
CA PHE A 60 -1.58 15.31 -4.85
C PHE A 60 -1.13 14.27 -5.89
N ASN A 61 -0.51 14.71 -6.99
CA ASN A 61 0.00 13.81 -8.00
C ASN A 61 1.07 12.90 -7.39
N ARG A 62 2.01 13.43 -6.61
CA ARG A 62 3.01 12.61 -5.91
C ARG A 62 2.38 11.54 -5.02
N LEU A 63 1.33 11.87 -4.26
CA LEU A 63 0.59 10.92 -3.42
C LEU A 63 0.02 9.77 -4.25
N VAL A 64 -0.71 10.13 -5.30
CA VAL A 64 -1.41 9.17 -6.16
C VAL A 64 -0.40 8.28 -6.88
N HIS A 65 0.67 8.85 -7.41
CA HIS A 65 1.70 8.13 -8.14
C HIS A 65 2.48 7.16 -7.26
N ASN A 66 2.91 7.60 -6.08
CA ASN A 66 3.84 6.83 -5.26
C ASN A 66 3.15 5.84 -4.32
N HIS A 67 1.89 6.09 -3.95
CA HIS A 67 1.22 5.30 -2.91
C HIS A 67 -0.06 4.61 -3.40
N THR A 68 -0.41 4.75 -4.67
CA THR A 68 -1.56 4.06 -5.25
C THR A 68 -1.21 3.35 -6.56
N MET A 69 -2.13 2.49 -7.02
CA MET A 69 -2.04 1.85 -8.33
C MET A 69 -2.71 2.62 -9.46
N LEU A 70 -3.18 3.85 -9.21
CA LEU A 70 -3.92 4.63 -10.22
C LEU A 70 -3.00 5.14 -11.32
N ALA A 71 -1.77 5.50 -11.00
CA ALA A 71 -0.80 5.95 -11.99
C ALA A 71 -0.57 4.88 -13.07
N ALA A 72 -0.31 3.63 -12.66
CA ALA A 72 -0.15 2.52 -13.60
C ALA A 72 -1.39 2.26 -14.50
N LYS A 73 -2.59 2.71 -14.09
CA LYS A 73 -3.83 2.58 -14.88
C LYS A 73 -4.09 3.78 -15.82
N HIS A 74 -3.49 4.94 -15.57
CA HIS A 74 -3.89 6.21 -16.21
C HIS A 74 -2.76 7.02 -16.84
N VAL A 75 -1.48 6.67 -16.63
CA VAL A 75 -0.37 7.59 -16.92
C VAL A 75 0.03 7.73 -18.39
N ILE A 76 -0.36 6.82 -19.29
CA ILE A 76 -0.12 7.04 -20.74
C ILE A 76 -1.30 6.47 -21.52
N LYS A 77 -2.14 7.33 -22.09
CA LYS A 77 -3.18 6.91 -23.04
C LYS A 77 -3.10 7.61 -24.40
N VAL A 78 -2.48 8.79 -24.52
CA VAL A 78 -2.37 9.53 -25.79
C VAL A 78 -1.14 10.45 -25.80
N ASP A 79 -0.47 10.60 -26.95
CA ASP A 79 0.70 11.49 -27.18
C ASP A 79 0.41 12.99 -27.01
N GLN A 80 -0.85 13.37 -26.78
CA GLN A 80 -1.32 14.75 -26.59
C GLN A 80 -1.61 15.11 -25.12
N ASP A 81 -1.38 14.19 -24.18
CA ASP A 81 -1.70 14.41 -22.76
C ASP A 81 -0.60 15.23 -22.08
N ILE A 82 -0.73 16.56 -22.13
CA ILE A 82 0.28 17.52 -21.63
C ILE A 82 0.21 17.67 -20.09
N SER A 83 -0.74 17.02 -19.42
CA SER A 83 -0.85 17.04 -17.96
C SER A 83 -0.99 15.64 -17.40
N TYR A 84 -0.14 15.31 -16.43
CA TYR A 84 -0.14 14.07 -15.65
C TYR A 84 -1.48 13.77 -14.93
N SER A 85 -2.42 14.72 -14.97
CA SER A 85 -3.69 14.67 -14.28
C SER A 85 -4.79 15.35 -15.10
N GLY A 86 -5.18 14.74 -16.22
CA GLY A 86 -6.45 15.07 -16.86
C GLY A 86 -7.64 14.88 -15.90
N PRO A 87 -8.86 15.25 -16.31
CA PRO A 87 -10.08 15.09 -15.50
C PRO A 87 -10.34 13.64 -15.05
N LEU A 88 -9.61 12.64 -15.57
CA LEU A 88 -9.68 11.23 -15.20
C LEU A 88 -9.38 10.91 -13.72
N TYR A 89 -8.57 11.75 -13.04
CA TYR A 89 -8.39 11.62 -11.57
C TYR A 89 -9.55 12.25 -10.77
N ALA A 90 -10.35 13.09 -11.42
CA ALA A 90 -11.49 13.80 -10.85
C ALA A 90 -12.86 13.21 -11.27
N SER A 91 -12.91 12.46 -12.38
CA SER A 91 -14.13 11.90 -12.94
C SER A 91 -14.38 10.50 -12.38
N LYS A 92 -15.35 10.43 -11.46
CA LYS A 92 -16.14 9.27 -11.06
C LYS A 92 -15.46 7.89 -11.18
N ALA A 93 -15.14 7.34 -10.02
CA ALA A 93 -15.00 5.89 -9.79
C ALA A 93 -13.81 5.21 -10.46
N SER A 94 -12.61 5.78 -10.32
CA SER A 94 -11.45 4.91 -10.15
C SER A 94 -11.51 4.30 -8.76
N ARG A 95 -12.39 3.31 -8.56
CA ARG A 95 -12.34 2.48 -7.35
C ARG A 95 -10.93 1.92 -7.30
N LEU A 96 -10.19 2.35 -6.29
CA LEU A 96 -8.88 1.83 -5.92
C LEU A 96 -9.03 0.37 -5.52
N ASP A 97 -9.48 -0.53 -6.40
CA ASP A 97 -9.88 -1.90 -6.06
C ASP A 97 -8.73 -2.61 -5.32
N MET A 98 -8.87 -2.66 -4.00
CA MET A 98 -8.04 -3.38 -3.05
C MET A 98 -8.44 -4.85 -3.11
N LEU A 99 -8.07 -5.54 -4.19
CA LEU A 99 -8.45 -6.94 -4.40
C LEU A 99 -7.76 -7.85 -3.38
N SER A 100 -6.49 -7.59 -3.09
CA SER A 100 -5.69 -8.32 -2.09
C SER A 100 -4.35 -7.62 -1.87
N SER A 101 -3.76 -7.84 -0.70
CA SER A 101 -2.39 -7.45 -0.36
C SER A 101 -1.52 -8.69 -0.21
N ALA A 102 -0.23 -8.53 -0.46
CA ALA A 102 0.76 -9.54 -0.14
C ALA A 102 1.95 -8.87 0.53
N TYR A 103 2.74 -9.63 1.28
CA TYR A 103 3.92 -9.10 1.96
C TYR A 103 5.09 -10.08 1.91
N CYS A 104 6.28 -9.56 2.15
CA CYS A 104 7.50 -10.36 2.31
C CYS A 104 7.82 -10.44 3.82
N PRO A 105 7.90 -11.64 4.43
CA PRO A 105 8.25 -11.75 5.84
C PRO A 105 9.64 -11.18 6.15
N ASP A 106 10.59 -11.30 5.22
CA ASP A 106 11.94 -10.74 5.39
C ASP A 106 11.92 -9.21 5.42
N CYS A 107 11.16 -8.56 4.54
CA CYS A 107 10.97 -7.11 4.62
C CYS A 107 10.36 -6.70 5.97
N VAL A 108 9.38 -7.44 6.48
CA VAL A 108 8.75 -7.12 7.77
C VAL A 108 9.76 -7.25 8.91
N ARG A 109 10.60 -8.30 8.91
CA ARG A 109 11.68 -8.45 9.90
C ARG A 109 12.67 -7.29 9.83
N GLU A 110 13.16 -6.94 8.65
CA GLU A 110 14.08 -5.82 8.47
C GLU A 110 13.47 -4.47 8.87
N ASP A 111 12.19 -4.22 8.55
CA ASP A 111 11.52 -2.97 8.93
C ASP A 111 11.40 -2.85 10.46
N LEU A 112 11.07 -3.95 11.13
CA LEU A 112 11.01 -3.99 12.60
C LEU A 112 12.39 -3.77 13.22
N GLU A 113 13.44 -4.38 12.68
CA GLU A 113 14.82 -4.21 13.15
C GLU A 113 15.35 -2.79 12.93
N SER A 114 15.06 -2.19 11.77
CA SER A 114 15.65 -0.90 11.37
C SER A 114 14.83 0.32 11.75
N GLN A 115 13.50 0.22 11.80
CA GLN A 115 12.58 1.34 12.01
C GLN A 115 11.65 1.16 13.21
N GLY A 116 11.57 -0.06 13.78
CA GLY A 116 10.67 -0.39 14.88
C GLY A 116 9.20 -0.59 14.49
N PHE A 117 8.86 -0.49 13.19
CA PHE A 117 7.53 -0.79 12.68
C PHE A 117 7.61 -1.25 11.22
N SER A 118 6.64 -2.08 10.82
CA SER A 118 6.46 -2.54 9.44
C SER A 118 5.22 -1.92 8.79
N TYR A 119 5.10 -2.08 7.47
CA TYR A 119 3.99 -1.53 6.68
C TYR A 119 3.72 -2.36 5.42
N TRP A 120 2.52 -2.22 4.86
CA TRP A 120 2.19 -2.85 3.57
C TRP A 120 2.74 -2.02 2.44
N ARG A 121 3.70 -2.60 1.73
CA ARG A 121 4.24 -2.05 0.50
C ARG A 121 3.22 -2.10 -0.63
N ARG A 122 3.42 -1.26 -1.64
CA ARG A 122 2.61 -1.22 -2.87
C ARG A 122 2.94 -2.39 -3.81
N TYR A 123 2.69 -3.62 -3.37
CA TYR A 123 2.77 -4.79 -4.24
C TYR A 123 1.49 -4.93 -5.06
N THR A 124 1.66 -5.01 -6.38
CA THR A 124 0.58 -5.21 -7.35
C THR A 124 0.19 -6.67 -7.46
N TYR A 125 -0.37 -7.27 -6.43
CA TYR A 125 -0.94 -8.61 -6.58
C TYR A 125 -2.12 -8.57 -7.57
N PRO A 126 -2.26 -9.55 -8.51
CA PRO A 126 -1.45 -10.76 -8.72
C PRO A 126 -0.26 -10.60 -9.68
N LYS A 127 0.01 -9.39 -10.19
CA LYS A 127 1.11 -9.13 -11.13
C LYS A 127 2.49 -9.28 -10.49
N VAL A 128 2.60 -9.01 -9.19
CA VAL A 128 3.82 -9.15 -8.40
C VAL A 128 3.61 -10.23 -7.34
N THR A 129 4.35 -11.33 -7.49
CA THR A 129 4.27 -12.53 -6.63
C THR A 129 5.55 -12.75 -5.81
N VAL A 130 6.61 -11.97 -6.06
CA VAL A 130 7.91 -12.12 -5.41
C VAL A 130 8.45 -10.79 -4.92
N CYS A 131 9.23 -10.83 -3.84
CA CYS A 131 9.94 -9.67 -3.33
C CYS A 131 11.16 -9.38 -4.21
N HIS A 132 11.28 -8.16 -4.70
CA HIS A 132 12.45 -7.73 -5.47
C HIS A 132 13.73 -7.61 -4.63
N LYS A 133 13.60 -7.39 -3.31
CA LYS A 133 14.73 -7.21 -2.39
C LYS A 133 15.28 -8.56 -1.92
N HIS A 134 14.39 -9.47 -1.54
CA HIS A 134 14.76 -10.74 -0.92
C HIS A 134 14.68 -11.95 -1.84
N ASN A 135 14.15 -11.80 -3.06
CA ASN A 135 13.85 -12.91 -3.96
C ASN A 135 13.05 -14.03 -3.25
N THR A 136 12.03 -13.65 -2.48
CA THR A 136 11.14 -14.57 -1.76
C THR A 136 9.71 -14.43 -2.26
N VAL A 137 8.95 -15.53 -2.21
CA VAL A 137 7.53 -15.54 -2.57
C VAL A 137 6.74 -14.69 -1.58
N LEU A 138 5.92 -13.78 -2.10
CA LEU A 138 5.07 -12.93 -1.26
C LEU A 138 3.90 -13.75 -0.70
N LEU A 139 3.58 -13.53 0.57
CA LEU A 139 2.46 -14.17 1.24
C LEU A 139 1.19 -13.32 1.07
N GLU A 140 0.21 -13.86 0.34
CA GLU A 140 -1.14 -13.29 0.15
C GLU A 140 -2.15 -13.71 1.23
N ARG A 141 -1.77 -14.68 2.06
CA ARG A 141 -2.57 -15.27 3.12
C ARG A 141 -1.81 -15.27 4.43
N CYS A 142 -2.53 -15.10 5.53
CA CYS A 142 -1.95 -15.20 6.87
C CYS A 142 -1.45 -16.62 7.13
N HIS A 143 -0.17 -16.77 7.48
CA HIS A 143 0.42 -18.08 7.77
C HIS A 143 -0.23 -18.79 8.98
N PHE A 144 -0.86 -18.03 9.88
CA PHE A 144 -1.39 -18.56 11.15
C PHE A 144 -2.88 -18.96 11.07
N CYS A 145 -3.67 -18.31 10.22
CA CYS A 145 -5.12 -18.55 10.11
C CYS A 145 -5.61 -18.72 8.68
N GLU A 146 -4.71 -18.66 7.70
CA GLU A 146 -4.94 -18.86 6.26
C GLU A 146 -5.90 -17.87 5.59
N ARG A 147 -6.46 -16.90 6.34
CA ARG A 147 -7.31 -15.87 5.74
C ARG A 147 -6.51 -14.99 4.76
N PRO A 148 -7.04 -14.68 3.58
CA PRO A 148 -6.37 -13.81 2.61
C PRO A 148 -6.29 -12.39 3.14
N PHE A 149 -5.20 -11.67 2.87
CA PHE A 149 -5.11 -10.25 3.21
C PHE A 149 -5.94 -9.44 2.22
N SER A 150 -7.17 -9.15 2.59
CA SER A 150 -8.11 -8.40 1.78
C SER A 150 -9.18 -7.79 2.68
N TYR A 151 -9.94 -6.84 2.14
CA TYR A 151 -11.06 -6.24 2.86
C TYR A 151 -12.10 -7.28 3.35
N LYS A 152 -12.27 -8.39 2.62
CA LYS A 152 -13.21 -9.48 2.98
C LYS A 152 -12.60 -10.58 3.85
N GLY A 153 -11.28 -10.58 4.01
CA GLY A 153 -10.54 -11.62 4.71
C GLY A 153 -9.91 -11.10 5.99
N HIS A 154 -8.58 -11.17 6.04
CA HIS A 154 -7.79 -10.57 7.09
C HIS A 154 -7.61 -9.08 6.81
N SER A 155 -8.16 -8.24 7.69
CA SER A 155 -7.88 -6.81 7.67
C SER A 155 -6.37 -6.56 7.80
N LEU A 156 -5.90 -5.49 7.15
CA LEU A 156 -4.49 -5.14 7.03
C LEU A 156 -3.89 -4.62 8.36
N ASP A 157 -4.72 -4.30 9.35
CA ASP A 157 -4.27 -3.97 10.72
C ASP A 157 -3.52 -5.13 11.41
N VAL A 158 -3.65 -6.35 10.89
CA VAL A 158 -2.87 -7.53 11.30
C VAL A 158 -1.36 -7.33 11.23
N MET A 159 -0.87 -6.43 10.37
CA MET A 159 0.55 -6.09 10.32
C MET A 159 1.06 -5.67 11.70
N TRP A 160 0.23 -4.98 12.49
CA TRP A 160 0.58 -4.45 13.80
C TRP A 160 -0.09 -5.21 14.95
N ARG A 161 -1.34 -5.67 14.76
CA ARG A 161 -2.07 -6.43 15.80
C ARG A 161 -1.62 -7.89 15.93
N GLY A 162 -0.99 -8.44 14.90
CA GLY A 162 -0.72 -9.86 14.80
C GLY A 162 -1.98 -10.72 14.62
N CYS A 163 -1.78 -12.03 14.56
CA CYS A 163 -2.83 -13.03 14.40
C CYS A 163 -2.54 -14.24 15.30
N LYS A 164 -3.53 -14.71 16.06
CA LYS A 164 -3.39 -15.85 17.00
C LYS A 164 -2.19 -15.70 17.95
N GLY A 165 -1.91 -14.49 18.42
CA GLY A 165 -0.79 -14.19 19.33
C GLY A 165 0.59 -14.20 18.66
N ARG A 166 0.65 -14.25 17.33
CA ARG A 166 1.90 -14.25 16.53
C ARG A 166 1.96 -13.03 15.63
N GLN A 167 3.16 -12.52 15.37
CA GLN A 167 3.39 -11.43 14.45
C GLN A 167 3.70 -11.93 13.03
N LEU A 168 3.38 -11.12 12.01
CA LEU A 168 3.64 -11.49 10.61
C LEU A 168 5.13 -11.71 10.31
N CYS A 169 6.03 -11.08 11.05
CA CYS A 169 7.48 -11.28 10.91
C CYS A 169 7.93 -12.71 11.25
N GLU A 170 7.12 -13.46 12.00
CA GLU A 170 7.39 -14.84 12.39
C GLU A 170 6.98 -15.86 11.32
N ALA A 171 6.33 -15.41 10.24
CA ALA A 171 6.02 -16.28 9.12
C ALA A 171 7.31 -16.71 8.39
N PRO A 172 7.41 -17.98 7.96
CA PRO A 172 8.57 -18.43 7.20
C PRO A 172 8.58 -17.80 5.81
N SER A 173 9.79 -17.58 5.29
CA SER A 173 10.02 -17.11 3.93
C SER A 173 10.37 -18.28 3.01
N THR A 174 9.76 -18.30 1.83
CA THR A 174 10.06 -19.29 0.78
C THR A 174 10.86 -18.62 -0.34
N PRO A 175 12.05 -19.15 -0.70
CA PRO A 175 12.83 -18.60 -1.80
C PRO A 175 12.09 -18.77 -3.13
N ASN A 176 12.18 -17.76 -3.99
CA ASN A 176 11.66 -17.83 -5.34
C ASN A 176 12.68 -18.50 -6.28
N LEU A 177 12.22 -19.50 -7.04
CA LEU A 177 13.01 -20.20 -8.05
C LEU A 177 12.72 -19.71 -9.49
N ASP A 178 11.69 -18.88 -9.69
CA ASP A 178 11.34 -18.31 -10.99
C ASP A 178 12.11 -17.00 -11.24
N ALA A 179 13.21 -17.10 -11.98
CA ALA A 179 14.02 -15.94 -12.37
C ALA A 179 13.24 -14.91 -13.21
N LEU A 180 12.21 -15.32 -13.97
CA LEU A 180 11.37 -14.40 -14.74
C LEU A 180 10.46 -13.59 -13.82
N ALA A 181 9.91 -14.20 -12.77
CA ALA A 181 9.15 -13.47 -11.76
C ALA A 181 10.00 -12.36 -11.13
N LEU A 182 11.25 -12.65 -10.72
CA LEU A 182 12.14 -11.63 -10.14
C LEU A 182 12.44 -10.49 -11.13
N ARG A 183 12.71 -10.81 -12.40
CA ARG A 183 12.95 -9.81 -13.45
C ARG A 183 11.74 -8.90 -13.68
N ARG A 184 10.52 -9.45 -13.66
CA ARG A 184 9.29 -8.66 -13.83
C ARG A 184 9.11 -7.63 -12.71
N VAL A 185 9.34 -8.03 -11.45
CA VAL A 185 9.21 -7.11 -10.32
C VAL A 185 10.30 -6.05 -10.32
N ALA A 186 11.53 -6.40 -10.71
CA ALA A 186 12.61 -5.43 -10.86
C ALA A 186 12.29 -4.37 -11.93
N ALA A 187 11.64 -4.77 -13.03
CA ALA A 187 11.18 -3.84 -14.06
C ALA A 187 10.02 -2.95 -13.58
N ASP A 188 9.02 -3.51 -12.87
CA ASP A 188 7.89 -2.75 -12.31
C ASP A 188 8.35 -1.67 -11.30
N ARG A 189 9.39 -1.98 -10.51
CA ARG A 189 9.99 -1.02 -9.57
C ARG A 189 10.68 0.15 -10.28
N LYS A 190 11.25 -0.05 -11.48
CA LYS A 190 11.88 1.04 -12.25
C LYS A 190 10.87 1.98 -12.90
N LEU A 191 9.64 1.52 -13.16
CA LEU A 191 8.57 2.34 -13.71
C LEU A 191 7.87 3.23 -12.67
N THR A 192 8.23 3.07 -11.38
CA THR A 192 7.54 3.70 -10.26
C THR A 192 8.46 4.52 -9.33
N GLN A 193 9.74 4.67 -9.69
CA GLN A 193 10.72 5.61 -9.10
C GLN A 193 10.89 6.81 -10.01
#